data_AF-A0A931FX62-F1
#
_entry.id   AF-A0A931FX62-F1
#
_cell.length_a   1.000
_cell.length_b   1.000
_cell.length_c   1.000
_cell.angle_alpha   90.00
_cell.angle_beta   90.00
_cell.angle_gamma   90.00
#
_symmetry.space_group_name_H-M   'P 1'
#
loop_
_entity.id
_entity.type
_entity.pdbx_description
1 polymer ?
#
loop_
_entity_poly.entity_id
_entity_poly.type
_entity_poly.pdbx_seq_one_letter_code
_entity_poly.pdbx_strand_id
1 'polypeptide(L)'
;MQYLKKITFILGLLLAPVLTQAAVQPAAAPATTTVATTGARDIVQEIINVIGLKPRFELRPADIDNAAAVIYNGQRYILYNEDFLAAINNAVHTDWAGVSILAHEIGHHLNGHTLKGGGSNVADELEADEFSGFVLRKLGANLADAQAAINLLSEEGNSSTHPGKSYRLAAISKGWRKANDQLLASAKSPQPDSRAIVSRPAQRAPRQTVQRVSLDSRQVLTRVNFNAAPDEQFYLTKSMQLVHLTEEGVQVIGALNETGDSDYPYYFETEYQPLFITADGVVVNRQGERVGYFS
;
A
#
# COMPACT_ATOMS: atom_id res chain seq x y z
N MET A 1 -55.11 -34.96 -36.92
CA MET A 1 -54.79 -33.87 -37.86
C MET A 1 -53.29 -33.69 -37.88
N GLN A 2 -52.65 -34.21 -38.92
CA GLN A 2 -51.22 -33.99 -39.23
C GLN A 2 -51.08 -32.61 -39.88
N TYR A 3 -49.96 -31.90 -39.67
CA TYR A 3 -49.22 -31.34 -40.81
C TYR A 3 -47.75 -31.13 -40.43
N LEU A 4 -46.94 -31.99 -41.04
CA LEU A 4 -45.51 -31.95 -41.21
C LEU A 4 -45.19 -30.98 -42.36
N LYS A 5 -44.16 -30.13 -42.24
CA LYS A 5 -43.38 -29.69 -43.42
C LYS A 5 -41.89 -29.56 -43.07
N LYS A 6 -41.14 -30.56 -43.56
CA LYS A 6 -39.76 -30.41 -44.03
C LYS A 6 -39.77 -29.59 -45.33
N ILE A 7 -38.69 -28.90 -45.67
CA ILE A 7 -38.00 -29.00 -46.97
C ILE A 7 -36.64 -28.27 -46.91
N THR A 8 -35.73 -28.88 -47.65
CA THR A 8 -34.27 -28.83 -47.70
C THR A 8 -33.79 -27.95 -48.87
N PHE A 9 -32.64 -27.27 -48.68
CA PHE A 9 -31.59 -26.78 -49.61
C PHE A 9 -31.95 -26.24 -51.01
N ILE A 10 -31.23 -25.19 -51.45
CA ILE A 10 -30.25 -25.28 -52.58
C ILE A 10 -29.36 -24.02 -52.67
N LEU A 11 -28.12 -24.34 -53.01
CA LEU A 11 -26.91 -23.60 -53.35
C LEU A 11 -27.08 -22.62 -54.54
N GLY A 12 -26.47 -21.43 -54.46
CA GLY A 12 -26.29 -20.49 -55.58
C GLY A 12 -24.92 -19.81 -55.51
N LEU A 13 -24.12 -20.02 -56.55
CA LEU A 13 -22.69 -19.71 -56.68
C LEU A 13 -22.47 -18.35 -57.40
N LEU A 14 -21.33 -17.70 -57.08
CA LEU A 14 -20.55 -16.70 -57.85
C LEU A 14 -21.07 -15.24 -57.99
N LEU A 15 -20.26 -14.29 -57.50
CA LEU A 15 -19.35 -13.47 -58.33
C LEU A 15 -18.51 -12.53 -57.44
N ALA A 16 -17.18 -12.57 -57.58
CA ALA A 16 -16.25 -11.62 -57.00
C ALA A 16 -16.09 -10.39 -57.90
N PRO A 17 -15.70 -9.24 -57.32
CA PRO A 17 -14.67 -8.42 -57.96
C PRO A 17 -13.46 -8.21 -57.04
N VAL A 18 -12.30 -8.33 -57.67
CA VAL A 18 -10.97 -8.01 -57.16
C VAL A 18 -10.91 -6.51 -56.86
N LEU A 19 -10.54 -6.15 -55.62
CA LEU A 19 -10.03 -4.83 -55.28
C LEU A 19 -8.70 -5.01 -54.55
N THR A 20 -7.64 -4.64 -55.27
CA THR A 20 -6.28 -4.40 -54.77
C THR A 20 -6.30 -3.34 -53.68
N GLN A 21 -5.85 -3.68 -52.47
CA GLN A 21 -5.47 -2.70 -51.45
C GLN A 21 -4.00 -2.92 -51.07
N ALA A 22 -3.24 -1.83 -51.19
CA ALA A 22 -1.82 -1.76 -50.90
C ALA A 22 -1.55 -2.08 -49.43
N ALA A 23 -0.58 -2.97 -49.19
CA ALA A 23 -0.06 -3.25 -47.86
C ALA A 23 0.70 -2.02 -47.33
N VAL A 24 0.08 -1.27 -46.43
CA VAL A 24 0.76 -0.32 -45.56
C VAL A 24 1.18 -1.10 -44.31
N GLN A 25 2.48 -1.36 -44.17
CA GLN A 25 3.05 -1.89 -42.93
C GLN A 25 2.85 -0.85 -41.82
N PRO A 26 2.19 -1.17 -40.69
CA PRO A 26 2.24 -0.29 -39.53
C PRO A 26 3.63 -0.40 -38.91
N ALA A 27 4.26 0.76 -38.77
CA ALA A 27 5.50 0.95 -38.01
C ALA A 27 5.33 0.41 -36.59
N ALA A 28 6.36 -0.29 -36.09
CA ALA A 28 6.40 -0.82 -34.74
C ALA A 28 6.21 0.30 -33.72
N ALA A 29 5.06 0.30 -33.04
CA ALA A 29 4.83 1.09 -31.84
C ALA A 29 5.67 0.49 -30.68
N PRO A 30 6.16 1.33 -29.74
CA PRO A 30 6.90 0.85 -28.58
C PRO A 30 6.00 -0.11 -27.78
N ALA A 31 6.59 -1.22 -27.32
CA ALA A 31 5.90 -2.23 -26.54
C ALA A 31 5.37 -1.64 -25.22
N THR A 32 4.12 -1.19 -25.22
CA THR A 32 3.30 -1.17 -24.02
C THR A 32 3.04 -2.61 -23.63
N THR A 33 3.62 -3.04 -22.51
CA THR A 33 3.24 -4.30 -21.86
C THR A 33 1.79 -4.17 -21.44
N THR A 34 0.88 -4.56 -22.33
CA THR A 34 -0.52 -4.78 -22.03
C THR A 34 -0.59 -5.99 -21.10
N VAL A 35 -0.85 -5.75 -19.82
CA VAL A 35 -1.36 -6.79 -18.93
C VAL A 35 -2.76 -7.13 -19.43
N ALA A 36 -2.84 -8.06 -20.37
CA ALA A 36 -4.07 -8.49 -20.99
C ALA A 36 -4.82 -9.44 -20.03
N THR A 37 -5.99 -9.03 -19.56
CA THR A 37 -7.13 -9.87 -19.13
C THR A 37 -6.79 -11.24 -18.52
N THR A 38 -6.13 -11.24 -17.37
CA THR A 38 -5.98 -12.41 -16.46
C THR A 38 -6.70 -11.98 -15.17
N GLY A 39 -7.75 -12.69 -14.75
CA GLY A 39 -8.85 -12.15 -13.93
C GLY A 39 -8.50 -11.77 -12.48
N ALA A 40 -9.51 -11.37 -11.68
CA ALA A 40 -9.32 -10.99 -10.26
C ALA A 40 -8.59 -12.05 -9.41
N ARG A 41 -8.74 -13.34 -9.75
CA ARG A 41 -8.00 -14.44 -9.11
C ARG A 41 -6.49 -14.37 -9.37
N ASP A 42 -6.09 -13.97 -10.56
CA ASP A 42 -4.69 -13.87 -10.95
C ASP A 42 -4.03 -12.68 -10.23
N ILE A 43 -4.74 -11.55 -10.16
CA ILE A 43 -4.36 -10.37 -9.36
C ILE A 43 -4.17 -10.75 -7.88
N VAL A 44 -5.12 -11.48 -7.28
CA VAL A 44 -4.97 -11.92 -5.89
C VAL A 44 -3.77 -12.84 -5.72
N GLN A 45 -3.51 -13.75 -6.67
CA GLN A 45 -2.33 -14.59 -6.62
C GLN A 45 -1.03 -13.77 -6.69
N GLU A 46 -0.99 -12.73 -7.52
CA GLU A 46 0.14 -11.79 -7.58
C GLU A 46 0.33 -11.04 -6.25
N ILE A 47 -0.75 -10.52 -5.65
CA ILE A 47 -0.72 -9.87 -4.33
C ILE A 47 -0.14 -10.83 -3.27
N ILE A 48 -0.62 -12.08 -3.26
CA ILE A 48 -0.16 -13.10 -2.32
C ILE A 48 1.31 -13.47 -2.54
N ASN A 49 1.76 -13.51 -3.79
CA ASN A 49 3.15 -13.81 -4.11
C ASN A 49 4.10 -12.71 -3.61
N VAL A 50 3.74 -11.43 -3.72
CA VAL A 50 4.61 -10.33 -3.27
C VAL A 50 4.75 -10.23 -1.75
N ILE A 51 3.75 -10.71 -0.99
CA ILE A 51 3.80 -10.75 0.48
C ILE A 51 4.44 -12.05 1.01
N GLY A 52 4.57 -13.09 0.18
CA GLY A 52 5.21 -14.35 0.54
C GLY A 52 4.42 -15.21 1.54
N LEU A 53 3.11 -14.99 1.64
CA LEU A 53 2.23 -15.75 2.53
C LEU A 53 1.42 -16.78 1.75
N LYS A 54 0.98 -17.84 2.42
CA LYS A 54 -0.03 -18.74 1.85
C LYS A 54 -1.42 -18.14 2.11
N PRO A 55 -2.28 -17.99 1.09
CA PRO A 55 -3.61 -17.47 1.31
C PRO A 55 -4.41 -18.50 2.10
N ARG A 56 -5.06 -18.05 3.17
CA ARG A 56 -6.02 -18.83 3.96
C ARG A 56 -7.41 -18.20 3.89
N PHE A 57 -7.79 -17.78 2.70
CA PHE A 57 -9.11 -17.22 2.37
C PHE A 57 -9.50 -17.64 0.95
N GLU A 58 -10.80 -17.62 0.64
CA GLU A 58 -11.34 -17.86 -0.70
C GLU A 58 -11.76 -16.54 -1.34
N LEU A 59 -11.35 -16.31 -2.60
CA LEU A 59 -11.85 -15.19 -3.40
C LEU A 59 -13.14 -15.61 -4.11
N ARG A 60 -14.24 -14.89 -3.87
CA ARG A 60 -15.56 -15.24 -4.40
C ARG A 60 -16.30 -14.02 -4.94
N PRO A 61 -16.74 -14.03 -6.22
CA PRO A 61 -17.64 -12.99 -6.72
C PRO A 61 -18.98 -13.07 -5.98
N ALA A 62 -19.54 -11.92 -5.62
CA ALA A 62 -20.78 -11.81 -4.86
C ALA A 62 -21.60 -10.62 -5.32
N ASP A 63 -22.92 -10.72 -5.11
CA ASP A 63 -23.87 -9.63 -5.34
C ASP A 63 -23.85 -8.67 -4.14
N ILE A 64 -22.84 -7.81 -4.12
CA ILE A 64 -22.63 -6.74 -3.12
C ILE A 64 -22.24 -5.45 -3.85
N ASP A 65 -22.35 -4.30 -3.20
CA ASP A 65 -22.07 -3.01 -3.87
C ASP A 65 -20.57 -2.77 -4.13
N ASN A 66 -19.68 -3.48 -3.44
CA ASN A 66 -18.24 -3.23 -3.43
C ASN A 66 -17.39 -4.52 -3.27
N ALA A 67 -16.36 -4.50 -2.43
CA ALA A 67 -15.62 -5.66 -1.97
C ALA A 67 -15.61 -5.70 -0.44
N ALA A 68 -15.46 -6.90 0.15
CA ALA A 68 -15.47 -7.08 1.59
C ALA A 68 -14.70 -8.32 2.05
N ALA A 69 -13.87 -8.17 3.07
CA ALA A 69 -13.28 -9.26 3.83
C ALA A 69 -14.21 -9.74 4.95
N VAL A 70 -14.61 -11.02 4.92
CA VAL A 70 -15.57 -11.58 5.89
C VAL A 70 -15.16 -12.95 6.40
N ILE A 71 -15.67 -13.32 7.58
CA ILE A 71 -15.57 -14.68 8.11
C ILE A 71 -16.98 -15.26 8.17
N TYR A 72 -17.20 -16.35 7.43
CA TYR A 72 -18.47 -17.05 7.41
C TYR A 72 -18.25 -18.55 7.66
N ASN A 73 -18.95 -19.11 8.64
CA ASN A 73 -18.80 -20.51 9.06
C ASN A 73 -17.34 -20.93 9.35
N GLY A 74 -16.56 -20.01 9.94
CA GLY A 74 -15.14 -20.24 10.26
C GLY A 74 -14.20 -20.22 9.06
N GLN A 75 -14.69 -19.90 7.86
CA GLN A 75 -13.89 -19.72 6.65
C GLN A 75 -13.77 -18.23 6.32
N ARG A 76 -12.59 -17.83 5.84
CA ARG A 76 -12.30 -16.44 5.43
C ARG A 76 -12.62 -16.27 3.95
N TYR A 77 -13.28 -15.17 3.59
CA TYR A 77 -13.66 -14.85 2.22
C TYR A 77 -13.29 -13.41 1.90
N ILE A 78 -12.76 -13.21 0.70
CA ILE A 78 -12.77 -11.90 0.04
C ILE A 78 -13.91 -11.95 -0.96
N LEU A 79 -14.98 -11.21 -0.69
CA LEU A 79 -16.12 -11.04 -1.57
C LEU A 79 -15.90 -9.81 -2.44
N TYR A 80 -16.29 -9.87 -3.71
CA TYR A 80 -16.15 -8.72 -4.61
C TYR A 80 -17.24 -8.72 -5.68
N ASN A 81 -17.63 -7.52 -6.10
CA ASN A 81 -18.47 -7.32 -7.27
C ASN A 81 -17.62 -7.06 -8.52
N GLU A 82 -17.78 -7.91 -9.54
CA GLU A 82 -17.03 -7.84 -10.80
C GLU A 82 -17.30 -6.56 -11.59
N ASP A 83 -18.56 -6.17 -11.68
CA ASP A 83 -18.97 -4.97 -12.40
C ASP A 83 -18.47 -3.70 -11.71
N PHE A 84 -18.48 -3.68 -10.38
CA PHE A 84 -17.94 -2.59 -9.58
C PHE A 84 -16.43 -2.39 -9.82
N LEU A 85 -15.63 -3.46 -9.73
CA LEU A 85 -14.19 -3.36 -9.96
C LEU A 85 -13.89 -2.94 -11.40
N ALA A 86 -14.62 -3.48 -12.38
CA ALA A 86 -14.49 -3.10 -13.78
C ALA A 86 -14.85 -1.62 -14.01
N ALA A 87 -15.95 -1.13 -13.40
CA ALA A 87 -16.39 0.25 -13.51
C ALA A 87 -15.34 1.22 -12.96
N ILE A 88 -14.74 0.92 -11.80
CA ILE A 88 -13.70 1.75 -11.21
C ILE A 88 -12.46 1.79 -12.09
N ASN A 89 -11.95 0.62 -12.52
CA ASN A 89 -10.76 0.56 -13.36
C ASN A 89 -10.95 1.38 -14.65
N ASN A 90 -12.14 1.29 -15.26
CA ASN A 90 -12.51 2.07 -16.42
C ASN A 90 -12.55 3.58 -16.13
N ALA A 91 -13.08 3.99 -14.98
CA ALA A 91 -13.22 5.39 -14.60
C ALA A 91 -11.87 6.08 -14.32
N VAL A 92 -10.90 5.36 -13.74
CA VAL A 92 -9.55 5.89 -13.47
C VAL A 92 -8.52 5.54 -14.55
N HIS A 93 -8.93 4.81 -15.60
CA HIS A 93 -8.10 4.36 -16.70
C HIS A 93 -6.88 3.53 -16.27
N THR A 94 -7.02 2.72 -15.22
CA THR A 94 -5.95 1.89 -14.67
C THR A 94 -6.52 0.69 -13.89
N ASP A 95 -5.89 -0.48 -14.02
CA ASP A 95 -6.31 -1.66 -13.27
C ASP A 95 -5.91 -1.61 -11.78
N TRP A 96 -4.98 -0.70 -11.45
CA TRP A 96 -4.45 -0.54 -10.09
C TRP A 96 -5.53 -0.16 -9.06
N ALA A 97 -6.64 0.45 -9.46
CA ALA A 97 -7.69 0.78 -8.52
C ALA A 97 -8.40 -0.47 -7.97
N GLY A 98 -8.77 -1.42 -8.83
CA GLY A 98 -9.32 -2.70 -8.40
C GLY A 98 -8.31 -3.54 -7.61
N VAL A 99 -7.03 -3.52 -8.00
CA VAL A 99 -5.94 -4.15 -7.25
C VAL A 99 -5.83 -3.54 -5.85
N SER A 100 -5.93 -2.21 -5.72
CA SER A 100 -5.88 -1.47 -4.46
C SER A 100 -6.99 -1.89 -3.50
N ILE A 101 -8.23 -1.99 -4.02
CA ILE A 101 -9.40 -2.43 -3.25
C ILE A 101 -9.21 -3.88 -2.77
N LEU A 102 -8.81 -4.80 -3.64
CA LEU A 102 -8.59 -6.19 -3.24
C LEU A 102 -7.44 -6.32 -2.24
N ALA A 103 -6.35 -5.58 -2.41
CA ALA A 103 -5.24 -5.56 -1.47
C ALA A 103 -5.68 -5.03 -0.10
N HIS A 104 -6.51 -3.98 -0.06
CA HIS A 104 -7.09 -3.43 1.17
C HIS A 104 -7.90 -4.49 1.93
N GLU A 105 -8.80 -5.21 1.26
CA GLU A 105 -9.58 -6.30 1.88
C GLU A 105 -8.68 -7.43 2.41
N ILE A 106 -7.63 -7.79 1.68
CA ILE A 106 -6.64 -8.76 2.15
C ILE A 106 -5.94 -8.24 3.42
N GLY A 107 -5.63 -6.94 3.48
CA GLY A 107 -5.09 -6.26 4.66
C GLY A 107 -5.95 -6.47 5.91
N HIS A 108 -7.28 -6.31 5.79
CA HIS A 108 -8.20 -6.57 6.89
C HIS A 108 -8.14 -8.01 7.43
N HIS A 109 -7.92 -9.00 6.57
CA HIS A 109 -7.74 -10.38 7.01
C HIS A 109 -6.37 -10.63 7.67
N LEU A 110 -5.30 -10.05 7.11
CA LEU A 110 -3.94 -10.29 7.60
C LEU A 110 -3.69 -9.59 8.94
N ASN A 111 -4.21 -8.38 9.12
CA ASN A 111 -4.11 -7.63 10.38
C ASN A 111 -5.15 -8.07 11.43
N GLY A 112 -6.03 -9.01 11.07
CA GLY A 112 -7.01 -9.57 12.00
C GLY A 112 -8.20 -8.66 12.32
N HIS A 113 -8.45 -7.63 11.52
CA HIS A 113 -9.59 -6.71 11.67
C HIS A 113 -10.92 -7.47 11.62
N THR A 114 -11.01 -8.47 10.74
CA THR A 114 -12.18 -9.36 10.59
C THR A 114 -12.48 -10.28 11.79
N LEU A 115 -11.61 -10.32 12.80
CA LEU A 115 -11.82 -11.13 14.01
C LEU A 115 -12.53 -10.35 15.13
N LYS A 116 -12.54 -9.01 15.05
CA LYS A 116 -13.19 -8.14 16.04
C LYS A 116 -14.67 -8.05 15.71
N GLY A 117 -15.54 -8.18 16.71
CA GLY A 117 -16.97 -7.87 16.55
C GLY A 117 -17.19 -6.36 16.44
N GLY A 118 -18.10 -5.92 15.56
CA GLY A 118 -18.47 -4.50 15.42
C GLY A 118 -18.03 -3.80 14.13
N GLY A 119 -17.36 -4.51 13.22
CA GLY A 119 -16.88 -3.95 11.95
C GLY A 119 -15.53 -3.24 12.07
N SER A 120 -15.08 -2.67 10.95
CA SER A 120 -13.82 -1.92 10.88
C SER A 120 -13.95 -0.55 11.57
N ASN A 121 -12.85 -0.07 12.14
CA ASN A 121 -12.75 1.27 12.73
C ASN A 121 -11.70 2.08 11.94
N VAL A 122 -11.61 3.38 12.22
CA VAL A 122 -10.69 4.28 11.49
C VAL A 122 -9.23 3.79 11.47
N ALA A 123 -8.73 3.21 12.57
CA ALA A 123 -7.35 2.69 12.59
C ALA A 123 -7.22 1.44 11.71
N ASP A 124 -8.18 0.52 11.79
CA ASP A 124 -8.21 -0.70 10.98
C ASP A 124 -8.26 -0.36 9.47
N GLU A 125 -9.01 0.67 9.05
CA GLU A 125 -9.05 1.17 7.66
C GLU A 125 -7.70 1.75 7.20
N LEU A 126 -7.05 2.58 8.03
CA LEU A 126 -5.76 3.18 7.67
C LEU A 126 -4.64 2.14 7.59
N GLU A 127 -4.67 1.14 8.45
CA GLU A 127 -3.74 0.01 8.37
C GLU A 127 -3.94 -0.80 7.08
N ALA A 128 -5.20 -0.99 6.64
CA ALA A 128 -5.51 -1.67 5.39
C ALA A 128 -5.10 -0.83 4.16
N ASP A 129 -5.28 0.50 4.21
CA ASP A 129 -4.79 1.44 3.19
C ASP A 129 -3.25 1.48 3.11
N GLU A 130 -2.55 1.44 4.24
CA GLU A 130 -1.09 1.31 4.25
C GLU A 130 -0.65 -0.02 3.62
N PHE A 131 -1.32 -1.12 3.98
CA PHE A 131 -1.02 -2.42 3.40
C PHE A 131 -1.25 -2.43 1.88
N SER A 132 -2.34 -1.83 1.38
CA SER A 132 -2.61 -1.77 -0.06
C SER A 132 -1.51 -1.00 -0.79
N GLY A 133 -1.10 0.17 -0.29
CA GLY A 133 -0.01 0.94 -0.88
C GLY A 133 1.32 0.17 -0.96
N PHE A 134 1.65 -0.60 0.08
CA PHE A 134 2.82 -1.45 0.12
C PHE A 134 2.80 -2.55 -0.95
N VAL A 135 1.67 -3.25 -1.08
CA VAL A 135 1.47 -4.30 -2.08
C VAL A 135 1.57 -3.72 -3.48
N LEU A 136 0.89 -2.61 -3.76
CA LEU A 136 0.84 -2.01 -5.09
C LEU A 136 2.23 -1.56 -5.56
N ARG A 137 3.04 -0.97 -4.67
CA ARG A 137 4.43 -0.66 -5.00
C ARG A 137 5.23 -1.89 -5.41
N LYS A 138 5.11 -3.00 -4.65
CA LYS A 138 5.82 -4.26 -4.93
C LYS A 138 5.40 -4.88 -6.25
N LEU A 139 4.16 -4.69 -6.66
CA LEU A 139 3.64 -5.10 -7.97
C LEU A 139 4.05 -4.17 -9.11
N GLY A 140 4.57 -2.98 -8.80
CA GLY A 140 5.14 -2.04 -9.79
C GLY A 140 4.32 -0.77 -10.02
N ALA A 141 3.22 -0.56 -9.30
CA ALA A 141 2.43 0.66 -9.39
C ALA A 141 3.27 1.89 -9.01
N ASN A 142 3.06 3.01 -9.71
CA ASN A 142 3.50 4.31 -9.22
C ASN A 142 2.53 4.81 -8.11
N LEU A 143 2.89 5.89 -7.42
CA LEU A 143 2.08 6.39 -6.30
C LEU A 143 0.70 6.90 -6.75
N ALA A 144 0.60 7.54 -7.92
CA ALA A 144 -0.67 8.06 -8.43
C ALA A 144 -1.65 6.92 -8.73
N ASP A 145 -1.16 5.84 -9.35
CA ASP A 145 -1.92 4.62 -9.56
C ASP A 145 -2.38 3.99 -8.25
N ALA A 146 -1.50 3.95 -7.24
CA ALA A 146 -1.84 3.39 -5.93
C ALA A 146 -2.95 4.17 -5.20
N GLN A 147 -3.03 5.47 -5.47
CA GLN A 147 -4.01 6.40 -4.89
C GLN A 147 -5.28 6.57 -5.74
N ALA A 148 -5.34 5.98 -6.95
CA ALA A 148 -6.40 6.23 -7.92
C ALA A 148 -7.81 5.88 -7.39
N ALA A 149 -7.96 4.75 -6.70
CA ALA A 149 -9.24 4.32 -6.12
C ALA A 149 -9.76 5.32 -5.08
N ILE A 150 -8.90 5.77 -4.17
CA ILE A 150 -9.27 6.73 -3.11
C ILE A 150 -9.57 8.11 -3.70
N ASN A 151 -8.85 8.51 -4.75
CA ASN A 151 -9.13 9.76 -5.45
C ASN A 151 -10.53 9.82 -6.07
N LEU A 152 -11.04 8.68 -6.54
CA LEU A 152 -12.38 8.56 -7.12
C LEU A 152 -13.48 8.37 -6.07
N LEU A 153 -13.25 7.50 -5.06
CA LEU A 153 -14.32 6.95 -4.22
C LEU A 153 -14.46 7.62 -2.85
N SER A 154 -13.41 8.29 -2.35
CA SER A 154 -13.42 8.83 -0.98
C SER A 154 -13.88 10.28 -0.95
N GLU A 155 -14.73 10.57 0.02
CA GLU A 155 -15.14 11.93 0.38
C GLU A 155 -14.10 12.57 1.32
N GLU A 156 -13.99 13.90 1.30
CA GLU A 156 -13.01 14.63 2.13
C GLU A 156 -13.30 14.52 3.64
N GLY A 157 -14.58 14.36 4.02
CA GLY A 157 -15.01 14.29 5.41
C GLY A 157 -14.78 12.93 6.07
N ASN A 158 -14.39 12.93 7.35
CA ASN A 158 -14.42 11.71 8.17
C ASN A 158 -15.87 11.24 8.36
N SER A 159 -16.10 9.93 8.28
CA SER A 159 -17.34 9.28 8.71
C SER A 159 -17.10 8.39 9.93
N SER A 160 -18.17 7.83 10.49
CA SER A 160 -18.07 6.90 11.63
C SER A 160 -17.27 5.63 11.31
N THR A 161 -17.20 5.22 10.04
CA THR A 161 -16.54 3.97 9.61
C THR A 161 -15.39 4.19 8.65
N HIS A 162 -15.25 5.37 8.04
CA HIS A 162 -14.18 5.65 7.09
C HIS A 162 -13.46 6.97 7.41
N PRO A 163 -12.12 6.97 7.42
CA PRO A 163 -11.33 8.20 7.49
C PRO A 163 -11.54 9.05 6.23
N GLY A 164 -11.38 10.37 6.39
CA GLY A 164 -11.41 11.31 5.30
C GLY A 164 -10.31 11.01 4.27
N LYS A 165 -10.59 11.35 3.02
CA LYS A 165 -9.74 11.07 1.85
C LYS A 165 -8.26 11.34 2.07
N SER A 166 -7.89 12.47 2.67
CA SER A 166 -6.49 12.85 2.92
C SER A 166 -5.74 11.82 3.77
N TYR A 167 -6.36 11.31 4.85
CA TYR A 167 -5.76 10.29 5.72
C TYR A 167 -5.54 8.97 4.98
N ARG A 168 -6.50 8.56 4.15
CA ARG A 168 -6.40 7.34 3.33
C ARG A 168 -5.27 7.44 2.31
N LEU A 169 -5.18 8.57 1.61
CA LEU A 169 -4.10 8.85 0.65
C LEU A 169 -2.71 8.85 1.33
N ALA A 170 -2.61 9.40 2.53
CA ALA A 170 -1.38 9.43 3.31
C ALA A 170 -0.96 8.02 3.75
N ALA A 171 -1.90 7.18 4.22
CA ALA A 171 -1.64 5.80 4.57
C ALA A 171 -1.13 4.97 3.37
N ILE A 172 -1.78 5.09 2.20
CA ILE A 172 -1.32 4.46 0.96
C ILE A 172 0.11 4.90 0.60
N SER A 173 0.36 6.21 0.66
CA SER A 173 1.69 6.78 0.37
C SER A 173 2.77 6.22 1.30
N LYS A 174 2.47 6.10 2.59
CA LYS A 174 3.35 5.50 3.59
C LYS A 174 3.73 4.06 3.24
N GLY A 175 2.72 3.21 2.99
CA GLY A 175 2.95 1.82 2.61
C GLY A 175 3.76 1.69 1.32
N TRP A 176 3.42 2.49 0.32
CA TRP A 176 4.12 2.54 -0.96
C TRP A 176 5.61 2.91 -0.78
N ARG A 177 5.91 3.93 0.03
CA ARG A 177 7.29 4.36 0.33
C ARG A 177 8.08 3.27 1.04
N LYS A 178 7.49 2.61 2.04
CA LYS A 178 8.10 1.47 2.75
C LYS A 178 8.50 0.35 1.80
N ALA A 179 7.63 -0.03 0.88
CA ALA A 179 7.95 -1.02 -0.16
C ALA A 179 9.05 -0.52 -1.11
N ASN A 180 9.02 0.75 -1.49
CA ASN A 180 10.00 1.34 -2.38
C ASN A 180 11.41 1.31 -1.75
N ASP A 181 11.53 1.64 -0.48
CA ASP A 181 12.81 1.61 0.24
C ASP A 181 13.37 0.19 0.34
N GLN A 182 12.50 -0.81 0.56
CA GLN A 182 12.91 -2.23 0.53
C GLN A 182 13.45 -2.65 -0.85
N LEU A 183 12.80 -2.20 -1.94
CA LEU A 183 13.26 -2.49 -3.30
C LEU A 183 14.62 -1.83 -3.57
N LEU A 184 14.79 -0.57 -3.16
CA LEU A 184 16.05 0.16 -3.31
C LEU A 184 17.19 -0.45 -2.49
N ALA A 185 16.91 -0.90 -1.26
CA ALA A 185 17.89 -1.57 -0.42
C ALA A 185 18.33 -2.92 -1.01
N SER A 186 17.38 -3.68 -1.56
CA SER A 186 17.65 -4.96 -2.23
C SER A 186 18.50 -4.77 -3.48
N ALA A 187 18.28 -3.70 -4.24
CA ALA A 187 19.07 -3.37 -5.43
C ALA A 187 20.51 -2.89 -5.12
N LYS A 188 20.74 -2.32 -3.92
CA LYS A 188 22.06 -1.81 -3.49
C LYS A 188 22.90 -2.85 -2.74
N SER A 189 22.31 -3.96 -2.29
CA SER A 189 23.01 -4.96 -1.50
C SER A 189 23.90 -5.85 -2.39
N PRO A 190 25.22 -5.96 -2.13
CA PRO A 190 26.05 -6.98 -2.76
C PRO A 190 25.46 -8.37 -2.46
N GLN A 191 25.41 -9.24 -3.46
CA GLN A 191 25.01 -10.63 -3.29
C GLN A 191 25.78 -11.24 -2.10
N PRO A 192 25.10 -11.89 -1.13
CA PRO A 192 25.81 -12.52 -0.03
C PRO A 192 26.79 -13.54 -0.59
N ASP A 193 28.06 -13.37 -0.23
CA ASP A 193 29.16 -14.22 -0.65
C ASP A 193 28.81 -15.67 -0.25
N SER A 194 28.67 -16.58 -1.21
CA SER A 194 28.32 -18.00 -0.98
C SER A 194 29.37 -18.78 -0.19
N ARG A 195 30.33 -18.11 0.44
CA ARG A 195 31.34 -18.70 1.31
C ARG A 195 30.82 -18.81 2.73
N ALA A 196 30.00 -19.86 2.86
CA ALA A 196 30.00 -20.80 3.95
C ALA A 196 29.48 -20.32 5.32
N ILE A 197 28.31 -20.85 5.67
CA ILE A 197 27.97 -21.22 7.04
C ILE A 197 28.98 -22.30 7.47
N VAL A 198 30.20 -21.92 7.86
CA VAL A 198 31.09 -22.81 8.60
C VAL A 198 30.83 -22.55 10.08
N SER A 199 30.28 -23.54 10.75
CA SER A 199 30.21 -23.62 12.21
C SER A 199 31.60 -23.42 12.81
N ARG A 200 31.83 -22.27 13.44
CA ARG A 200 33.09 -21.96 14.14
C ARG A 200 33.02 -22.50 15.58
N PRO A 201 34.00 -23.30 16.06
CA PRO A 201 33.99 -23.74 17.45
C PRO A 201 34.24 -22.55 18.39
N ALA A 202 33.61 -22.61 19.56
CA ALA A 202 33.62 -21.56 20.57
C ALA A 202 35.05 -21.27 21.07
N GLN A 203 35.62 -20.15 20.59
CA GLN A 203 36.74 -19.48 21.26
C GLN A 203 36.19 -18.27 22.01
N ARG A 204 36.53 -18.21 23.31
CA ARG A 204 36.20 -17.12 24.24
C ARG A 204 36.54 -15.77 23.61
N ALA A 205 35.52 -14.93 23.44
CA ALA A 205 35.67 -13.57 22.96
C ALA A 205 36.35 -12.68 24.02
N PRO A 206 37.26 -11.76 23.62
CA PRO A 206 37.56 -10.60 24.44
C PRO A 206 36.31 -9.70 24.47
N ARG A 207 36.05 -9.08 25.64
CA ARG A 207 34.98 -8.09 25.86
C ARG A 207 35.01 -7.05 24.74
N GLN A 208 33.98 -7.06 23.89
CA GLN A 208 33.74 -5.97 22.96
C GLN A 208 33.26 -4.75 23.74
N THR A 209 34.03 -3.69 23.69
CA THR A 209 33.62 -2.35 24.09
C THR A 209 32.44 -1.93 23.22
N VAL A 210 31.34 -1.57 23.86
CA VAL A 210 30.10 -1.11 23.22
C VAL A 210 30.44 0.10 22.35
N GLN A 211 30.30 -0.05 21.04
CA GLN A 211 30.49 1.04 20.08
C GLN A 211 29.22 1.90 20.16
N ARG A 212 29.27 2.95 21.00
CA ARG A 212 28.19 3.95 21.11
C ARG A 212 27.96 4.58 19.74
N VAL A 213 26.79 4.37 19.15
CA VAL A 213 26.37 5.09 17.94
C VAL A 213 26.21 6.55 18.34
N SER A 214 27.18 7.41 18.01
CA SER A 214 27.03 8.85 18.20
C SER A 214 26.22 9.42 17.04
N LEU A 215 25.15 10.17 17.31
CA LEU A 215 24.53 11.06 16.31
C LEU A 215 25.61 12.02 15.80
N ASP A 216 26.01 11.91 14.53
CA ASP A 216 26.83 12.94 13.89
C ASP A 216 25.97 14.21 13.79
N SER A 217 26.44 15.33 14.35
CA SER A 217 25.77 16.63 14.28
C SER A 217 25.39 17.01 12.84
N ARG A 218 26.08 16.47 11.81
CA ARG A 218 25.74 16.68 10.40
C ARG A 218 24.42 16.06 9.96
N GLN A 219 23.89 15.08 10.70
CA GLN A 219 22.66 14.36 10.39
C GLN A 219 21.43 14.96 11.09
N VAL A 220 21.62 15.86 12.05
CA VAL A 220 20.54 16.55 12.77
C VAL A 220 20.05 17.75 11.95
N LEU A 221 18.73 17.91 11.87
CA LEU A 221 18.04 19.05 11.26
C LEU A 221 17.70 20.10 12.31
N THR A 222 16.99 19.72 13.38
CA THR A 222 16.53 20.60 14.47
C THR A 222 16.25 19.78 15.73
N ARG A 223 16.19 20.43 16.89
CA ARG A 223 15.78 19.82 18.16
C ARG A 223 14.25 19.85 18.27
N VAL A 224 13.69 18.79 18.83
CA VAL A 224 12.27 18.68 19.18
C VAL A 224 12.16 18.65 20.70
N ASN A 225 11.38 19.56 21.29
CA ASN A 225 11.19 19.65 22.73
C ASN A 225 9.81 19.12 23.08
N PHE A 226 9.71 18.13 23.98
CA PHE A 226 8.43 17.61 24.47
C PHE A 226 8.17 18.07 25.90
N ASN A 227 6.98 18.63 26.15
CA ASN A 227 6.58 19.17 27.45
C ASN A 227 6.60 18.10 28.56
N ALA A 228 6.27 16.86 28.21
CA ALA A 228 6.24 15.73 29.14
C ALA A 228 7.63 15.18 29.49
N ALA A 229 8.66 15.57 28.73
CA ALA A 229 10.02 15.07 28.86
C ALA A 229 11.05 16.20 28.62
N PRO A 230 11.08 17.24 29.48
CA PRO A 230 11.87 18.45 29.24
C PRO A 230 13.39 18.23 29.33
N ASP A 231 13.84 17.22 30.08
CA ASP A 231 15.25 16.89 30.27
C ASP A 231 15.79 15.90 29.23
N GLU A 232 14.90 15.32 28.42
CA GLU A 232 15.23 14.34 27.39
C GLU A 232 15.62 15.02 26.07
N GLN A 233 16.46 14.35 25.28
CA GLN A 233 17.01 14.95 24.07
C GLN A 233 16.43 14.31 22.81
N PHE A 234 15.53 15.03 22.14
CA PHE A 234 14.95 14.60 20.87
C PHE A 234 15.39 15.49 19.71
N TYR A 235 15.60 14.87 18.55
CA TYR A 235 16.06 15.53 17.36
C TYR A 235 15.30 15.04 16.13
N LEU A 236 15.03 15.94 15.20
CA LEU A 236 14.64 15.60 13.84
C LEU A 236 15.92 15.48 13.00
N THR A 237 16.09 14.39 12.27
CA THR A 237 17.23 14.18 11.38
C THR A 237 16.94 14.65 9.95
N LYS A 238 17.98 14.78 9.12
CA LYS A 238 17.86 15.05 7.68
C LYS A 238 17.19 13.92 6.89
N SER A 239 17.13 12.72 7.45
CA SER A 239 16.35 11.60 6.91
C SER A 239 14.91 11.60 7.42
N MET A 240 14.44 12.71 7.99
CA MET A 240 13.08 12.88 8.50
C MET A 240 12.73 11.90 9.63
N GLN A 241 13.71 11.51 10.46
CA GLN A 241 13.47 10.65 11.62
C GLN A 241 13.43 11.48 12.90
N LEU A 242 12.46 11.19 13.76
CA LEU A 242 12.48 11.63 15.15
C LEU A 242 13.32 10.63 15.94
N VAL A 243 14.39 11.12 16.55
CA VAL A 243 15.30 10.29 17.34
C VAL A 243 15.39 10.78 18.77
N HIS A 244 15.53 9.85 19.69
CA HIS A 244 15.80 10.08 21.11
C HIS A 244 17.26 9.71 21.41
N LEU A 245 18.01 10.65 21.95
CA LEU A 245 19.40 10.45 22.37
C LEU A 245 19.42 10.07 23.85
N THR A 246 19.75 8.81 24.13
CA THR A 246 19.85 8.23 25.48
C THR A 246 21.31 7.97 25.86
N GLU A 247 21.56 7.59 27.12
CA GLU A 247 22.89 7.15 27.57
C GLU A 247 23.39 5.87 26.84
N GLU A 248 22.46 5.06 26.36
CA GLU A 248 22.72 3.81 25.63
C GLU A 248 22.96 4.04 24.13
N GLY A 249 22.58 5.21 23.61
CA GLY A 249 22.73 5.61 22.22
C GLY A 249 21.46 6.20 21.62
N VAL A 250 21.39 6.16 20.30
CA VAL A 250 20.37 6.84 19.49
C VAL A 250 19.25 5.86 19.17
N GLN A 251 18.02 6.21 19.56
CA GLN A 251 16.84 5.42 19.28
C GLN A 251 15.95 6.17 18.28
N VAL A 252 15.54 5.51 17.20
CA VAL A 252 14.54 6.07 16.28
C VAL A 252 13.17 5.82 16.88
N ILE A 253 12.42 6.88 17.16
CA ILE A 253 11.12 6.81 17.86
C ILE A 253 9.96 7.31 16.99
N GLY A 254 10.26 7.80 15.78
CA GLY A 254 9.25 8.13 14.79
C GLY A 254 9.83 8.66 13.50
N ALA A 255 8.94 8.94 12.54
CA ALA A 255 9.28 9.54 11.25
C ALA A 255 8.37 10.73 10.97
N LEU A 256 8.94 11.82 10.44
CA LEU A 256 8.21 12.99 10.00
C LEU A 256 7.60 12.72 8.62
N ASN A 257 6.30 12.91 8.49
CA ASN A 257 5.55 12.79 7.25
C ASN A 257 4.69 14.03 7.01
N GLU A 258 4.32 14.24 5.75
CA GLU A 258 3.39 15.31 5.34
C GLU A 258 1.94 14.84 5.49
N THR A 259 1.06 15.77 5.86
CA THR A 259 -0.40 15.52 5.96
C THR A 259 -1.16 16.01 4.73
N GLY A 260 -0.63 17.02 4.03
CA GLY A 260 -1.36 17.79 3.01
C GLY A 260 -2.35 18.82 3.60
N ASP A 261 -2.45 18.94 4.92
CA ASP A 261 -3.28 19.90 5.64
C ASP A 261 -2.48 21.18 5.91
N SER A 262 -3.03 22.36 5.59
CA SER A 262 -2.33 23.63 5.80
C SER A 262 -2.16 24.00 7.27
N ASP A 263 -3.06 23.58 8.14
CA ASP A 263 -3.03 23.88 9.57
C ASP A 263 -2.06 22.95 10.31
N TYR A 264 -1.91 21.72 9.80
CA TYR A 264 -1.00 20.70 10.35
C TYR A 264 -0.11 20.08 9.27
N PRO A 265 0.79 20.83 8.61
CA PRO A 265 1.51 20.37 7.42
C PRO A 265 2.31 19.08 7.59
N TYR A 266 2.74 18.78 8.82
CA TYR A 266 3.51 17.59 9.12
C TYR A 266 2.97 16.84 10.34
N TYR A 267 3.37 15.58 10.48
CA TYR A 267 3.17 14.81 11.72
C TYR A 267 4.32 13.83 11.92
N PHE A 268 4.61 13.51 13.18
CA PHE A 268 5.42 12.37 13.56
C PHE A 268 4.57 11.12 13.61
N GLU A 269 4.91 10.17 12.78
CA GLU A 269 4.45 8.79 12.88
C GLU A 269 5.29 8.07 13.94
N THR A 270 4.66 7.71 15.05
CA THR A 270 5.32 7.02 16.18
C THR A 270 4.60 5.70 16.46
N GLU A 271 5.25 4.78 17.18
CA GLU A 271 4.65 3.51 17.60
C GLU A 271 3.51 3.67 18.63
N TYR A 272 3.34 4.86 19.20
CA TYR A 272 2.31 5.14 20.21
C TYR A 272 1.11 5.85 19.60
N GLN A 273 1.28 7.13 19.28
CA GLN A 273 0.24 7.98 18.73
C GLN A 273 0.87 9.03 17.81
N PRO A 274 0.17 9.40 16.71
CA PRO A 274 0.67 10.44 15.82
C PRO A 274 0.69 11.79 16.55
N LEU A 275 1.77 12.53 16.36
CA LEU A 275 1.92 13.90 16.87
C LEU A 275 1.94 14.85 15.68
N PHE A 276 1.00 15.79 15.62
CA PHE A 276 0.89 16.72 14.50
C PHE A 276 1.74 17.95 14.73
N ILE A 277 2.13 18.60 13.64
CA ILE A 277 2.98 19.77 13.63
C ILE A 277 2.25 20.85 12.88
N THR A 278 1.97 21.93 13.59
CA THR A 278 1.33 23.11 13.03
C THR A 278 2.26 23.86 12.09
N ALA A 279 1.71 24.75 11.25
CA ALA A 279 2.51 25.57 10.34
C ALA A 279 3.55 26.46 11.05
N ASP A 280 3.34 26.81 12.31
CA ASP A 280 4.27 27.55 13.16
C ASP A 280 5.26 26.67 13.95
N GLY A 281 5.27 25.35 13.71
CA GLY A 281 6.24 24.43 14.30
C GLY A 281 5.91 23.99 15.74
N VAL A 282 4.65 24.07 16.15
CA VAL A 282 4.18 23.52 17.43
C VAL A 282 3.80 22.06 17.24
N VAL A 283 4.23 21.20 18.16
CA VAL A 283 3.84 19.79 18.17
C VAL A 283 2.60 19.63 19.04
N VAL A 284 1.53 19.05 18.49
CA VAL A 284 0.25 18.82 19.15
C VAL A 284 -0.16 17.35 19.12
N ASN A 285 -0.98 16.92 20.07
CA ASN A 285 -1.63 15.60 20.02
C ASN A 285 -2.88 15.62 19.13
N ARG A 286 -3.58 14.48 19.03
CA ARG A 286 -4.81 14.35 18.22
C ARG A 286 -5.95 15.29 18.66
N GLN A 287 -5.94 15.74 19.91
CA GLN A 287 -6.91 16.67 20.48
C GLN A 287 -6.55 18.14 20.20
N GLY A 288 -5.41 18.42 19.53
CA GLY A 288 -4.91 19.76 19.29
C GLY A 288 -4.19 20.37 20.51
N GLU A 289 -3.97 19.59 21.57
CA GLU A 289 -3.26 20.07 22.75
C GLU A 289 -1.76 20.13 22.47
N ARG A 290 -1.13 21.23 22.87
CA ARG A 290 0.32 21.42 22.71
C ARG A 290 1.10 20.45 23.59
N VAL A 291 1.90 19.60 22.94
CA VAL A 291 2.79 18.63 23.59
C VAL A 291 4.27 18.91 23.34
N GLY A 292 4.61 19.79 22.41
CA GLY A 292 6.00 20.13 22.13
C GLY A 292 6.20 21.25 21.11
N TYR A 293 7.44 21.47 20.69
CA TYR A 293 7.82 22.48 19.68
C TYR A 293 9.23 22.24 19.13
N PHE A 294 9.50 22.74 17.92
CA PHE A 294 10.84 22.78 17.33
C PHE A 294 11.65 24.00 17.83
N SER A 295 12.98 23.85 17.95
CA SER A 295 13.90 24.93 18.34
C SER A 295 15.18 24.95 17.50
#